data_AF-A0A6M3KUB0-F1
#
_entry.id   AF-A0A6M3KUB0-F1
#
_cell.length_a   1.000
_cell.length_b   1.000
_cell.length_c   1.000
_cell.angle_alpha   90.00
_cell.angle_beta   90.00
_cell.angle_gamma   90.00
#
_symmetry.space_group_name_H-M   'P 1'
#
loop_
_entity.id
_entity.type
_entity.pdbx_description
1 polymer ?
#
loop_
_entity_poly.entity_id
_entity_poly.type
_entity_poly.pdbx_seq_one_letter_code
_entity_poly.pdbx_strand_id
1 'polypeptide(L)'
;MKKIILPKTAKVGPYNYKVIFPYSFEEDQDMLGLSDHKCMYIKVAEEYGSLKMTNIRVLEIFMHELVHSIDFCYFSERMEENTVIELGRSITQVLTDNNLKLYDKNYFPKKIRVGCFTYSIVYNHKFADSYKDDSAAVNHINQKIHIRDSRTNSEEFSFEYKKALLLEMIVSSMVYVYNIELPEMFNAEIFANGLYQVIVDNKIEQLISNTKLN
;
A
#
# COMPACT_ATOMS: atom_id res chain seq x y z
N MET A 1 -4.02 -19.68 16.87
CA MET A 1 -3.94 -18.35 16.22
C MET A 1 -5.30 -17.69 16.23
N LYS A 2 -5.39 -16.41 16.59
CA LYS A 2 -6.65 -15.65 16.49
C LYS A 2 -6.98 -15.45 15.01
N LYS A 3 -8.22 -15.76 14.61
CA LYS A 3 -8.69 -15.62 13.23
C LYS A 3 -8.68 -14.12 12.83
N ILE A 4 -8.13 -13.80 11.66
CA ILE A 4 -8.22 -12.46 11.07
C ILE A 4 -9.69 -12.10 10.83
N ILE A 5 -10.03 -10.83 11.06
CA ILE A 5 -11.35 -10.27 10.75
C ILE A 5 -11.10 -9.10 9.82
N LEU A 6 -11.53 -9.23 8.56
CA LEU A 6 -11.51 -8.12 7.62
C LEU A 6 -12.62 -7.11 7.95
N PRO A 7 -12.46 -5.82 7.61
CA PRO A 7 -13.53 -4.85 7.77
C PRO A 7 -14.74 -5.26 6.92
N LYS A 8 -15.95 -4.83 7.29
CA LYS A 8 -17.18 -5.12 6.50
C LYS A 8 -17.30 -4.23 5.26
N THR A 9 -16.54 -3.15 5.22
CA THR A 9 -16.54 -2.16 4.15
C THR A 9 -15.12 -1.67 3.92
N ALA A 10 -14.78 -1.33 2.67
CA ALA A 10 -13.53 -0.70 2.32
C ALA A 10 -13.77 0.56 1.47
N LYS A 11 -13.23 1.71 1.89
CA LYS A 11 -13.29 2.96 1.15
C LYS A 11 -12.06 3.10 0.25
N VAL A 12 -12.28 3.31 -1.04
CA VAL A 12 -11.22 3.51 -2.04
C VAL A 12 -11.63 4.65 -2.96
N GLY A 13 -10.87 5.75 -2.92
CA GLY A 13 -11.25 7.01 -3.55
C GLY A 13 -12.66 7.44 -3.13
N PRO A 14 -13.56 7.73 -4.09
CA PRO A 14 -14.94 8.12 -3.79
C PRO A 14 -15.87 6.92 -3.49
N TYR A 15 -15.41 5.67 -3.65
CA TYR A 15 -16.26 4.48 -3.57
C TYR A 15 -16.17 3.79 -2.20
N ASN A 16 -17.27 3.18 -1.78
CA ASN A 16 -17.35 2.33 -0.60
C ASN A 16 -17.72 0.91 -1.02
N TYR A 17 -16.76 0.00 -0.97
CA TYR A 17 -16.92 -1.41 -1.29
C TYR A 17 -17.48 -2.17 -0.09
N LYS A 18 -18.45 -3.06 -0.31
CA LYS A 18 -18.83 -4.08 0.68
C LYS A 18 -17.80 -5.20 0.68
N VAL A 19 -17.20 -5.48 1.82
CA VAL A 19 -16.23 -6.57 1.95
C VAL A 19 -16.95 -7.83 2.45
N ILE A 20 -16.83 -8.91 1.69
CA ILE A 20 -17.46 -10.20 1.98
C ILE A 20 -16.34 -11.19 2.33
N PHE A 21 -16.21 -11.47 3.63
CA PHE A 21 -15.23 -12.40 4.17
C PHE A 21 -15.82 -13.13 5.39
N PRO A 22 -15.70 -14.47 5.46
CA PRO A 22 -15.18 -15.35 4.42
C PRO A 22 -16.15 -15.46 3.23
N TYR A 23 -15.61 -15.58 2.02
CA TYR A 23 -16.37 -15.94 0.82
C TYR A 23 -15.90 -17.30 0.29
N SER A 24 -16.79 -18.05 -0.35
CA SER A 24 -16.47 -19.31 -1.03
C SER A 24 -16.79 -19.15 -2.51
N PHE A 25 -15.78 -19.33 -3.36
CA PHE A 25 -15.95 -19.26 -4.80
C PHE A 25 -16.38 -20.64 -5.32
N GLU A 26 -17.67 -20.80 -5.60
CA GLU A 26 -18.22 -22.06 -6.12
C GLU A 26 -17.91 -22.28 -7.60
N GLU A 27 -17.71 -21.18 -8.34
CA GLU A 27 -17.58 -21.15 -9.80
C GLU A 27 -16.13 -21.37 -10.28
N ASP A 28 -15.15 -20.97 -9.47
CA ASP A 28 -13.72 -21.08 -9.75
C ASP A 28 -12.97 -21.33 -8.44
N GLN A 29 -12.41 -22.54 -8.30
CA GLN A 29 -11.69 -22.94 -7.08
C GLN A 29 -10.31 -22.29 -6.95
N ASP A 30 -9.77 -21.74 -8.04
CA ASP A 30 -8.50 -21.03 -8.05
C ASP A 30 -8.66 -19.54 -7.72
N MET A 31 -9.89 -19.03 -7.78
CA MET A 31 -10.20 -17.67 -7.37
C MET A 31 -10.17 -17.53 -5.85
N LEU A 32 -9.29 -16.65 -5.37
CA LEU A 32 -9.11 -16.39 -3.94
C LEU A 32 -9.62 -15.01 -3.51
N GLY A 33 -9.74 -14.09 -4.46
CA GLY A 33 -10.24 -12.74 -4.27
C GLY A 33 -10.96 -12.25 -5.53
N LEU A 34 -11.84 -11.27 -5.35
CA LEU A 34 -12.51 -10.59 -6.45
C LEU A 34 -12.96 -9.19 -6.01
N SER A 35 -12.53 -8.16 -6.74
CA SER A 35 -13.08 -6.81 -6.69
C SER A 35 -14.03 -6.59 -7.87
N ASP A 36 -15.32 -6.44 -7.57
CA ASP A 36 -16.34 -6.11 -8.57
C ASP A 36 -16.67 -4.62 -8.45
N HIS A 37 -16.16 -3.84 -9.41
CA HIS A 37 -16.36 -2.40 -9.48
C HIS A 37 -17.75 -1.98 -9.94
N LYS A 38 -18.56 -2.86 -10.54
CA LYS A 38 -19.95 -2.54 -10.92
C LYS A 38 -20.88 -2.65 -9.72
N CYS A 39 -20.67 -3.69 -8.92
CA CYS A 39 -21.49 -3.99 -7.75
C CYS A 39 -20.90 -3.44 -6.44
N MET A 40 -19.69 -2.88 -6.48
CA MET A 40 -18.95 -2.32 -5.34
C MET A 40 -18.80 -3.34 -4.20
N TYR A 41 -18.28 -4.53 -4.50
CA TYR A 41 -17.90 -5.50 -3.48
C TYR A 41 -16.48 -6.01 -3.66
N ILE A 42 -15.87 -6.39 -2.54
CA ILE A 42 -14.60 -7.13 -2.48
C ILE A 42 -14.90 -8.46 -1.78
N LYS A 43 -14.69 -9.57 -2.45
CA LYS A 43 -14.82 -10.92 -1.90
C LYS A 43 -13.43 -11.46 -1.61
N VAL A 44 -13.27 -12.11 -0.46
CA VAL A 44 -11.99 -12.72 -0.06
C VAL A 44 -12.25 -14.12 0.49
N ALA A 45 -11.54 -15.11 -0.04
CA ALA A 45 -11.60 -16.48 0.44
C ALA A 45 -10.89 -16.64 1.79
N GLU A 46 -11.36 -17.57 2.63
CA GLU A 46 -10.65 -18.01 3.83
C GLU A 46 -9.86 -19.31 3.59
N GLU A 47 -10.20 -20.06 2.55
CA GLU A 47 -9.69 -21.41 2.28
C GLU A 47 -9.32 -21.53 0.80
N TYR A 48 -8.30 -22.35 0.51
CA TYR A 48 -7.95 -22.81 -0.84
C TYR A 48 -8.17 -24.32 -0.89
N GLY A 49 -9.19 -24.77 -1.62
CA GLY A 49 -9.71 -26.13 -1.50
C GLY A 49 -10.17 -26.41 -0.06
N SER A 50 -9.60 -27.43 0.59
CA SER A 50 -9.86 -27.77 2.00
C SER A 50 -8.86 -27.16 2.99
N LEU A 51 -7.89 -26.37 2.50
CA LEU A 51 -6.83 -25.82 3.31
C LEU A 51 -7.15 -24.39 3.74
N LYS A 52 -7.26 -24.20 5.06
CA LYS A 52 -7.40 -22.88 5.66
C LYS A 52 -6.15 -22.04 5.43
N MET A 53 -6.34 -20.84 4.89
CA MET A 53 -5.24 -19.90 4.64
C MET A 53 -4.75 -19.24 5.93
N THR A 54 -3.48 -18.85 5.93
CA THR A 54 -2.89 -18.07 7.02
C THR A 54 -3.45 -16.65 7.03
N ASN A 55 -3.44 -15.99 8.19
CA ASN A 55 -3.88 -14.59 8.30
C ASN A 55 -3.11 -13.67 7.35
N ILE A 56 -1.80 -13.94 7.14
CA ILE A 56 -0.98 -13.16 6.21
C ILE A 56 -1.46 -13.37 4.76
N ARG A 57 -1.79 -14.60 4.37
CA ARG A 57 -2.27 -14.89 3.02
C ARG A 57 -3.63 -14.23 2.75
N VAL A 58 -4.54 -14.25 3.72
CA VAL A 58 -5.83 -13.54 3.63
C VAL A 58 -5.59 -12.02 3.48
N LEU A 59 -4.63 -11.46 4.22
CA LEU A 59 -4.29 -10.05 4.11
C LEU A 59 -3.70 -9.70 2.74
N GLU A 60 -2.81 -10.55 2.20
CA GLU A 60 -2.24 -10.37 0.85
C GLU A 60 -3.35 -10.33 -0.22
N ILE A 61 -4.29 -11.27 -0.15
CA ILE A 61 -5.43 -11.32 -1.08
C ILE A 61 -6.26 -10.04 -0.95
N PHE A 62 -6.59 -9.63 0.28
CA PHE A 62 -7.36 -8.40 0.49
C PHE A 62 -6.62 -7.16 -0.01
N MET A 63 -5.31 -7.07 0.19
CA MET A 63 -4.50 -5.97 -0.32
C MET A 63 -4.41 -5.97 -1.85
N HIS A 64 -4.33 -7.15 -2.48
CA HIS A 64 -4.38 -7.30 -3.92
C HIS A 64 -5.71 -6.77 -4.49
N GLU A 65 -6.86 -7.11 -3.90
CA GLU A 65 -8.17 -6.55 -4.32
C GLU A 65 -8.30 -5.04 -4.10
N LEU A 66 -7.66 -4.53 -3.04
CA LEU A 66 -7.58 -3.08 -2.81
C LEU A 66 -6.73 -2.39 -3.88
N VAL A 67 -5.67 -3.04 -4.40
CA VAL A 67 -4.87 -2.49 -5.51
C VAL A 67 -5.68 -2.45 -6.80
N HIS A 68 -6.45 -3.49 -7.15
CA HIS A 68 -7.42 -3.41 -8.26
C HIS A 68 -8.38 -2.23 -8.09
N SER A 69 -8.88 -2.03 -6.87
CA SER A 69 -9.80 -0.93 -6.57
C SER A 69 -9.13 0.44 -6.73
N ILE A 70 -7.85 0.57 -6.39
CA ILE A 70 -7.05 1.80 -6.62
C ILE A 70 -6.83 2.00 -8.13
N ASP A 71 -6.46 0.95 -8.87
CA ASP A 71 -6.30 0.99 -10.33
C ASP A 71 -7.58 1.46 -11.02
N PHE A 72 -8.74 0.89 -10.66
CA PHE A 72 -10.05 1.34 -11.14
C PHE A 72 -10.28 2.84 -10.88
N CYS A 73 -10.01 3.31 -9.66
CA CYS A 73 -10.31 4.69 -9.27
C CYS A 73 -9.42 5.74 -9.96
N TYR A 74 -8.14 5.44 -10.10
CA TYR A 74 -7.12 6.44 -10.42
C TYR A 74 -6.42 6.22 -11.75
N PHE A 75 -6.47 5.00 -12.28
CA PHE A 75 -5.71 4.59 -13.46
C PHE A 75 -6.55 3.93 -14.55
N SER A 76 -7.87 3.79 -14.33
CA SER A 76 -8.84 3.25 -15.30
C SER A 76 -8.59 1.79 -15.70
N GLU A 77 -8.28 0.93 -14.73
CA GLU A 77 -8.07 -0.52 -14.93
C GLU A 77 -6.96 -0.82 -15.96
N ARG A 78 -5.81 -0.15 -15.82
CA ARG A 78 -4.70 -0.24 -16.78
C ARG A 78 -3.54 -1.08 -16.28
N MET A 79 -3.53 -1.47 -15.00
CA MET A 79 -2.48 -2.33 -14.49
C MET A 79 -2.76 -3.77 -14.90
N GLU A 80 -1.72 -4.45 -15.38
CA GLU A 80 -1.82 -5.88 -15.65
C GLU A 80 -1.91 -6.66 -14.32
N GLU A 81 -2.52 -7.84 -14.38
CA GLU A 81 -2.71 -8.71 -13.22
C GLU A 81 -1.41 -8.98 -12.45
N ASN A 82 -0.31 -9.25 -13.18
CA ASN A 82 1.00 -9.47 -12.56
C ASN A 82 1.48 -8.24 -11.78
N THR A 83 1.29 -7.03 -12.30
CA THR A 83 1.62 -5.77 -11.61
C THR A 83 0.80 -5.64 -10.33
N VAL A 84 -0.50 -5.96 -10.39
CA VAL A 84 -1.40 -5.89 -9.23
C VAL A 84 -1.03 -6.91 -8.17
N ILE A 85 -0.69 -8.15 -8.57
CA ILE A 85 -0.18 -9.20 -7.67
C ILE A 85 1.09 -8.73 -6.96
N GLU A 86 2.08 -8.25 -7.71
CA GLU A 86 3.39 -7.87 -7.13
C GLU A 86 3.28 -6.63 -6.24
N LEU A 87 2.46 -5.64 -6.60
CA LEU A 87 2.16 -4.50 -5.73
C LEU A 87 1.41 -4.94 -4.46
N GLY A 88 0.36 -5.76 -4.58
CA GLY A 88 -0.41 -6.24 -3.43
C GLY A 88 0.45 -7.00 -2.42
N ARG A 89 1.33 -7.88 -2.90
CA ARG A 89 2.31 -8.61 -2.06
C ARG A 89 3.34 -7.68 -1.44
N SER A 90 3.95 -6.81 -2.24
CA SER A 90 5.02 -5.91 -1.78
C SER A 90 4.52 -4.90 -0.75
N ILE A 91 3.33 -4.33 -0.97
CA ILE A 91 2.68 -3.44 0.00
C ILE A 91 2.41 -4.20 1.30
N THR A 92 1.87 -5.41 1.22
CA THR A 92 1.63 -6.24 2.41
C THR A 92 2.93 -6.46 3.18
N GLN A 93 4.01 -6.86 2.51
CA GLN A 93 5.34 -7.04 3.10
C GLN A 93 5.85 -5.78 3.78
N VAL A 94 5.78 -4.63 3.10
CA VAL A 94 6.26 -3.37 3.67
C VAL A 94 5.46 -2.99 4.91
N LEU A 95 4.13 -3.07 4.85
CA LEU A 95 3.28 -2.72 5.98
C LEU A 95 3.50 -3.66 7.17
N THR A 96 3.65 -4.96 6.90
CA THR A 96 3.97 -5.94 7.95
C THR A 96 5.35 -5.66 8.51
N ASP A 97 6.42 -5.67 7.72
CA ASP A 97 7.78 -5.67 8.25
C ASP A 97 8.13 -4.40 9.02
N ASN A 98 7.53 -3.27 8.65
CA ASN A 98 7.92 -1.97 9.17
C ASN A 98 7.03 -1.42 10.28
N ASN A 99 5.88 -2.05 10.55
CA ASN A 99 4.90 -1.54 11.51
C ASN A 99 4.63 -0.03 11.28
N LEU A 100 4.38 0.34 10.02
CA LEU A 100 4.19 1.74 9.64
C LEU A 100 2.96 2.29 10.36
N LYS A 101 3.14 3.40 11.09
CA LYS A 101 2.06 4.16 11.71
C LYS A 101 1.77 5.40 10.87
N LEU A 102 0.83 5.32 9.96
CA LEU A 102 0.43 6.39 9.05
C LEU A 102 -0.63 7.31 9.67
N TYR A 103 -1.42 6.84 10.65
CA TYR A 103 -2.35 7.71 11.41
C TYR A 103 -1.68 8.51 12.54
N ASP A 104 -0.54 8.05 13.05
CA ASP A 104 0.12 8.64 14.21
C ASP A 104 0.96 9.86 13.80
N LYS A 105 0.41 11.07 14.03
CA LYS A 105 1.05 12.36 13.71
C LYS A 105 2.42 12.57 14.36
N ASN A 106 2.72 11.83 15.43
CA ASN A 106 3.98 11.96 16.16
C ASN A 106 5.00 10.88 15.75
N TYR A 107 4.64 10.01 14.81
CA TYR A 107 5.51 8.95 14.32
C TYR A 107 5.96 9.23 12.90
N PHE A 108 7.27 9.23 12.69
CA PHE A 108 7.88 9.12 11.36
C PHE A 108 8.97 8.05 11.41
N PRO A 109 8.93 7.03 10.54
CA PRO A 109 9.91 5.94 10.62
C PRO A 109 11.30 6.47 10.28
N LYS A 110 12.32 5.99 11.00
CA LYS A 110 13.73 6.28 10.70
C LYS A 110 14.33 5.33 9.67
N LYS A 111 13.74 4.14 9.52
CA LYS A 111 14.15 3.11 8.58
C LYS A 111 12.94 2.38 8.03
N ILE A 112 13.04 1.92 6.79
CA ILE A 112 12.02 1.10 6.13
C ILE A 112 12.70 -0.02 5.36
N ARG A 113 12.27 -1.25 5.61
CA ARG A 113 12.66 -2.44 4.89
C ARG A 113 11.74 -2.67 3.70
N VAL A 114 12.33 -2.81 2.51
CA VAL A 114 11.66 -3.21 1.27
C VAL A 114 12.41 -4.41 0.71
N GLY A 115 11.78 -5.59 0.71
CA GLY A 115 12.46 -6.85 0.41
C GLY A 115 13.67 -7.13 1.33
N CYS A 116 14.85 -7.28 0.75
CA CYS A 116 16.10 -7.48 1.50
C CYS A 116 16.85 -6.18 1.82
N PHE A 117 16.37 -5.01 1.35
CA PHE A 117 17.03 -3.72 1.54
C PHE A 117 16.42 -2.96 2.70
N THR A 118 17.24 -2.19 3.44
CA THR A 118 16.77 -1.33 4.54
C THR A 118 17.15 0.12 4.27
N TYR A 119 16.16 0.90 3.87
CA TYR A 119 16.32 2.31 3.58
C TYR A 119 16.33 3.14 4.86
N SER A 120 17.30 4.04 4.99
CA SER A 120 17.30 5.06 6.05
C SER A 120 16.51 6.27 5.58
N ILE A 121 15.65 6.79 6.46
CA ILE A 121 14.80 7.94 6.14
C ILE A 121 15.51 9.22 6.62
N VAL A 122 15.84 10.09 5.68
CA VAL A 122 16.42 11.41 5.92
C VAL A 122 15.30 12.44 5.83
N TYR A 123 14.80 12.82 6.99
CA TYR A 123 13.76 13.84 7.13
C TYR A 123 14.36 15.25 7.10
N ASN A 124 13.57 16.23 6.66
CA ASN A 124 13.98 17.63 6.52
C ASN A 124 15.21 17.79 5.62
N HIS A 125 15.21 17.04 4.52
CA HIS A 125 16.27 17.15 3.53
C HIS A 125 16.11 18.45 2.73
N LYS A 126 17.19 19.23 2.65
CA LYS A 126 17.28 20.41 1.79
C LYS A 126 17.82 19.99 0.43
N PHE A 127 16.93 19.77 -0.52
CA PHE A 127 17.29 19.57 -1.92
C PHE A 127 17.90 20.87 -2.49
N ALA A 128 18.91 20.75 -3.34
CA ALA A 128 19.56 21.91 -3.97
C ALA A 128 18.57 22.69 -4.86
N ASP A 129 18.77 24.01 -5.00
CA ASP A 129 17.86 24.92 -5.72
C ASP A 129 17.64 24.61 -7.21
N SER A 130 18.49 23.76 -7.81
CA SER A 130 18.29 23.24 -9.17
C SER A 130 17.20 22.17 -9.26
N TYR A 131 16.80 21.60 -8.12
CA TYR A 131 15.77 20.58 -7.94
C TYR A 131 14.58 21.17 -7.15
N LYS A 132 14.19 22.42 -7.48
CA LYS A 132 13.14 23.16 -6.75
C LYS A 132 11.83 22.39 -6.60
N ASP A 133 11.55 21.47 -7.52
CA ASP A 133 10.31 20.70 -7.55
C ASP A 133 10.39 19.35 -6.82
N ASP A 134 11.57 18.91 -6.39
CA ASP A 134 11.71 17.62 -5.69
C ASP A 134 11.28 17.76 -4.23
N SER A 135 10.14 17.15 -3.91
CA SER A 135 9.60 17.02 -2.54
C SER A 135 10.11 15.76 -1.84
N ALA A 136 10.50 14.75 -2.60
CA ALA A 136 11.07 13.49 -2.13
C ALA A 136 12.01 12.88 -3.16
N ALA A 137 12.99 12.09 -2.71
CA ALA A 137 13.84 11.30 -3.60
C ALA A 137 14.31 10.02 -2.92
N VAL A 138 14.58 8.99 -3.72
CA VAL A 138 15.18 7.74 -3.25
C VAL A 138 16.52 7.51 -3.95
N ASN A 139 17.52 7.12 -3.16
CA ASN A 139 18.80 6.66 -3.66
C ASN A 139 18.96 5.18 -3.30
N HIS A 140 18.81 4.31 -4.31
CA HIS A 140 18.86 2.86 -4.14
C HIS A 140 20.27 2.35 -3.82
N ILE A 141 21.32 3.04 -4.28
CA ILE A 141 22.71 2.64 -4.07
C ILE A 141 23.08 2.76 -2.59
N ASN A 142 22.76 3.90 -1.97
CA ASN A 142 23.07 4.15 -0.55
C ASN A 142 21.90 3.85 0.39
N GLN A 143 20.79 3.35 -0.15
CA GLN A 143 19.56 3.01 0.57
C GLN A 143 19.06 4.16 1.45
N LYS A 144 18.86 5.34 0.84
CA LYS A 144 18.30 6.52 1.53
C LYS A 144 17.04 7.01 0.84
N ILE A 145 16.04 7.32 1.65
CA ILE A 145 14.84 8.04 1.23
C ILE A 145 14.91 9.43 1.86
N HIS A 146 14.88 10.44 1.02
CA HIS A 146 14.94 11.85 1.38
C HIS A 146 13.55 12.45 1.27
N ILE A 147 13.06 13.09 2.34
CA ILE A 147 11.76 13.79 2.35
C ILE A 147 11.99 15.24 2.76
N ARG A 148 11.47 16.18 1.98
CA ARG A 148 11.50 17.62 2.27
C ARG A 148 10.45 17.94 3.33
N ASP A 149 10.77 18.86 4.24
CA ASP A 149 9.87 19.25 5.34
C ASP A 149 8.91 20.39 4.95
N SER A 150 9.37 21.30 4.10
CA SER A 150 8.66 22.54 3.76
C SER A 150 8.81 22.93 2.29
N ARG A 151 7.80 23.61 1.73
CA ARG A 151 7.86 24.18 0.36
C ARG A 151 8.78 25.40 0.30
N THR A 152 8.76 26.17 1.37
CA THR A 152 9.56 27.39 1.57
C THR A 152 10.04 27.43 3.02
N ASN A 153 10.82 28.45 3.40
CA ASN A 153 11.22 28.63 4.80
C ASN A 153 10.04 28.91 5.76
N SER A 154 8.84 29.21 5.25
CA SER A 154 7.67 29.58 6.06
C SER A 154 6.46 28.65 5.91
N GLU A 155 6.48 27.71 4.96
CA GLU A 155 5.34 26.81 4.68
C GLU A 155 5.76 25.34 4.80
N GLU A 156 5.50 24.76 5.97
CA GLU A 156 5.68 23.32 6.19
C GLU A 156 4.62 22.51 5.45
N PHE A 157 5.02 21.35 4.93
CA PHE A 157 4.06 20.39 4.40
C PHE A 157 3.20 19.83 5.54
N SER A 158 1.94 19.53 5.23
CA SER A 158 1.09 18.80 6.17
C SER A 158 1.67 17.42 6.46
N PHE A 159 1.37 16.89 7.64
CA PHE A 159 1.85 15.58 8.05
C PHE A 159 1.37 14.48 7.09
N GLU A 160 0.11 14.55 6.69
CA GLU A 160 -0.54 13.65 5.75
C GLU A 160 0.19 13.66 4.39
N TYR A 161 0.57 14.84 3.89
CA TYR A 161 1.33 14.97 2.66
C TYR A 161 2.73 14.33 2.78
N LYS A 162 3.44 14.56 3.91
CA LYS A 162 4.74 13.93 4.17
C LYS A 162 4.65 12.40 4.20
N LYS A 163 3.53 11.84 4.67
CA LYS A 163 3.28 10.38 4.65
C LYS A 163 2.98 9.86 3.25
N ALA A 164 2.25 10.62 2.44
CA ALA A 164 2.04 10.29 1.03
C ALA A 164 3.38 10.28 0.26
N LEU A 165 4.23 11.29 0.46
CA LEU A 165 5.59 11.32 -0.12
C LEU A 165 6.45 10.14 0.33
N LEU A 166 6.35 9.75 1.60
CA LEU A 166 7.05 8.56 2.08
C LEU A 166 6.56 7.29 1.37
N LEU A 167 5.24 7.13 1.22
CA LEU A 167 4.67 6.00 0.48
C LEU A 167 5.05 6.02 -0.99
N GLU A 168 5.13 7.18 -1.63
CA GLU A 168 5.60 7.33 -3.00
C GLU A 168 7.02 6.76 -3.14
N MET A 169 7.94 7.16 -2.27
CA MET A 169 9.32 6.65 -2.30
C MET A 169 9.40 5.15 -1.99
N ILE A 170 8.53 4.64 -1.10
CA ILE A 170 8.41 3.21 -0.85
C ILE A 170 7.93 2.49 -2.11
N VAL A 171 6.92 3.01 -2.82
CA VAL A 171 6.42 2.46 -4.09
C VAL A 171 7.53 2.44 -5.14
N SER A 172 8.26 3.53 -5.31
CA SER A 172 9.44 3.56 -6.18
C SER A 172 10.49 2.52 -5.79
N SER A 173 10.75 2.35 -4.48
CA SER A 173 11.63 1.28 -3.98
C SER A 173 11.10 -0.12 -4.26
N MET A 174 9.80 -0.38 -4.12
CA MET A 174 9.20 -1.69 -4.43
C MET A 174 9.35 -2.01 -5.91
N VAL A 175 9.02 -1.06 -6.78
CA VAL A 175 9.15 -1.19 -8.24
C VAL A 175 10.59 -1.52 -8.62
N TYR A 176 11.57 -0.81 -8.05
CA TYR A 176 12.98 -1.07 -8.29
C TYR A 176 13.44 -2.45 -7.76
N VAL A 177 13.11 -2.77 -6.50
CA VAL A 177 13.60 -3.99 -5.82
C VAL A 177 13.01 -5.26 -6.42
N TYR A 178 11.72 -5.23 -6.78
CA TYR A 178 11.00 -6.38 -7.29
C TYR A 178 10.88 -6.39 -8.82
N ASN A 179 11.45 -5.37 -9.50
CA ASN A 179 11.37 -5.21 -10.96
C ASN A 179 9.91 -5.27 -11.47
N ILE A 180 9.04 -4.51 -10.80
CA ILE A 180 7.61 -4.47 -11.15
C ILE A 180 7.43 -3.65 -12.42
N GLU A 181 6.86 -4.26 -13.45
CA GLU A 181 6.50 -3.55 -14.68
C GLU A 181 5.26 -2.68 -14.42
N LEU A 182 5.35 -1.40 -14.79
CA LEU A 182 4.28 -0.43 -14.61
C LEU A 182 3.81 0.09 -15.98
N PRO A 183 2.50 0.39 -16.14
CA PRO A 183 2.02 0.99 -17.36
C PRO A 183 2.60 2.39 -17.58
N GLU A 184 2.73 2.83 -18.83
CA GLU A 184 3.35 4.12 -19.20
C GLU A 184 2.74 5.33 -18.46
N MET A 185 1.44 5.28 -18.20
CA MET A 185 0.70 6.36 -17.51
C MET A 185 0.68 6.21 -15.98
N PHE A 186 1.43 5.26 -15.43
CA PHE A 186 1.53 5.11 -13.98
C PHE A 186 2.21 6.35 -13.36
N ASN A 187 1.57 6.89 -12.34
CA ASN A 187 2.09 7.99 -11.55
C ASN A 187 2.19 7.55 -10.08
N ALA A 188 3.43 7.43 -9.59
CA ALA A 188 3.71 6.95 -8.24
C ALA A 188 3.10 7.85 -7.15
N GLU A 189 3.08 9.16 -7.36
CA GLU A 189 2.47 10.11 -6.41
C GLU A 189 0.95 9.88 -6.32
N ILE A 190 0.26 9.74 -7.45
CA ILE A 190 -1.19 9.47 -7.48
C ILE A 190 -1.49 8.13 -6.79
N PHE A 191 -0.72 7.08 -7.11
CA PHE A 191 -0.90 5.76 -6.51
C PHE A 191 -0.64 5.81 -5.01
N ALA A 192 0.42 6.48 -4.56
CA ALA A 192 0.76 6.61 -3.15
C ALA A 192 -0.28 7.39 -2.34
N ASN A 193 -0.87 8.43 -2.93
CA ASN A 193 -2.00 9.14 -2.31
C ASN A 193 -3.23 8.25 -2.16
N GLY A 194 -3.58 7.49 -3.22
CA GLY A 194 -4.65 6.50 -3.16
C GLY A 194 -4.40 5.42 -2.10
N LEU A 195 -3.18 4.89 -2.06
CA LEU A 195 -2.76 3.90 -1.08
C LEU A 195 -2.78 4.46 0.35
N TYR A 196 -2.31 5.69 0.57
CA TYR A 196 -2.39 6.37 1.87
C TYR A 196 -3.84 6.44 2.36
N GLN A 197 -4.74 6.91 1.50
CA GLN A 197 -6.16 7.03 1.80
C GLN A 197 -6.79 5.67 2.11
N VAL A 198 -6.47 4.63 1.34
CA VAL A 198 -6.94 3.26 1.60
C VAL A 198 -6.43 2.73 2.94
N ILE A 199 -5.14 2.89 3.26
CA ILE A 199 -4.61 2.41 4.54
C ILE A 199 -5.27 3.13 5.71
N VAL A 200 -5.40 4.46 5.61
CA VAL A 200 -5.93 5.32 6.66
C VAL A 200 -7.41 5.08 6.90
N ASP A 201 -8.24 5.20 5.86
CA ASP A 201 -9.69 5.13 5.98
C ASP A 201 -10.17 3.72 6.39
N ASN A 202 -9.42 2.68 6.00
CA ASN A 202 -9.79 1.28 6.28
C ASN A 202 -9.07 0.69 7.50
N LYS A 203 -8.26 1.49 8.20
CA LYS A 203 -7.53 1.09 9.41
C LYS A 203 -6.66 -0.16 9.20
N ILE A 204 -6.00 -0.28 8.04
CA ILE A 204 -5.27 -1.49 7.63
C ILE A 204 -4.16 -1.86 8.63
N GLU A 205 -3.48 -0.90 9.24
CA GLU A 205 -2.45 -1.16 10.27
C GLU A 205 -3.00 -1.88 11.50
N GLN A 206 -4.29 -1.70 11.84
CA GLN A 206 -4.91 -2.43 12.94
C GLN A 206 -5.08 -3.91 12.56
N LEU A 207 -5.38 -4.20 11.29
CA LEU A 207 -5.43 -5.57 10.77
C LEU A 207 -4.05 -6.23 10.89
N ILE A 208 -2.99 -5.53 10.49
CA ILE A 208 -1.60 -6.01 10.56
C ILE A 208 -1.14 -6.25 12.00
N SER A 209 -1.49 -5.34 12.91
CA SER A 209 -1.14 -5.52 14.33
C SER A 209 -1.74 -6.81 14.89
N ASN A 210 -2.96 -7.17 14.46
CA ASN A 210 -3.62 -8.41 14.85
C ASN A 210 -3.01 -9.66 14.21
N THR A 211 -2.31 -9.55 13.06
CA THR A 211 -1.63 -10.68 12.43
C THR A 211 -0.28 -11.01 13.09
N LYS A 212 0.42 -10.00 13.64
CA LYS A 212 1.74 -10.17 14.28
C LYS A 212 1.73 -10.66 15.74
N LEU A 213 0.65 -10.43 16.48
CA LEU A 213 0.57 -10.72 17.91
C LEU A 213 0.42 -12.22 18.25
N ASN A 214 0.78 -13.14 17.33
CA ASN A 214 0.68 -14.58 17.54
C ASN A 214 1.82 -15.35 16.88
#